data_AF-A0A1F7GF67-F1
#
_entry.id   AF-A0A1F7GF67-F1
#
_cell.length_a   1.000
_cell.length_b   1.000
_cell.length_c   1.000
_cell.angle_alpha   90.00
_cell.angle_beta   90.00
_cell.angle_gamma   90.00
#
_symmetry.space_group_name_H-M   'P 1'
#
loop_
_entity.id
_entity.type
_entity.pdbx_description
1 polymer ?
#
loop_
_entity_poly.entity_id
_entity_poly.type
_entity_poly.pdbx_seq_one_letter_code
_entity_poly.pdbx_strand_id
1 'polypeptide(L)' 'MSPDKYQINEKDIDSVLNFLTLTDPENATPEMAIALLEYLQEQIHDLTHTNPELLAEMYEKFKKEKRPLN' A
#
# COMPACT_ATOMS: atom_id res chain seq x y z
N MET A 1 -9.18 -6.31 19.19
CA MET A 1 -7.72 -6.47 19.03
C MET A 1 -7.39 -6.07 17.62
N SER A 2 -6.87 -4.85 17.41
CA SER A 2 -6.47 -4.41 16.07
C SER A 2 -5.09 -5.01 15.80
N PRO A 3 -4.91 -5.89 14.79
CA PRO A 3 -3.58 -6.35 14.43
C PRO A 3 -2.82 -5.15 13.89
N ASP A 4 -1.54 -5.05 14.23
CA ASP A 4 -0.63 -3.93 13.96
C ASP A 4 -1.02 -3.08 12.75
N LYS A 5 -1.43 -1.84 12.99
CA LYS A 5 -1.64 -0.86 11.92
C LYS A 5 -0.31 -0.77 11.17
N TYR A 6 -0.34 -1.05 9.86
CA TYR A 6 0.80 -0.83 9.00
C TYR A 6 1.33 0.60 9.22
N GLN A 7 2.57 0.71 9.67
CA GLN A 7 3.27 1.97 9.85
C GLN A 7 4.19 2.16 8.64
N ILE A 8 4.00 3.28 7.95
CA ILE A 8 4.93 3.73 6.92
C ILE A 8 6.32 3.83 7.56
N ASN A 9 7.31 3.18 6.95
CA ASN A 9 8.70 3.23 7.39
C ASN A 9 9.60 3.89 6.34
N GLU A 10 10.86 4.14 6.69
CA GLU A 10 11.83 4.81 5.82
C GLU A 10 12.03 4.09 4.48
N LYS A 11 11.99 2.76 4.45
CA LYS A 11 12.16 1.99 3.21
C LYS A 11 10.99 2.19 2.25
N ASP A 12 9.77 2.31 2.78
CA ASP A 12 8.59 2.58 1.97
C ASP A 12 8.67 3.98 1.36
N ILE A 13 9.08 4.96 2.18
CA ILE A 13 9.30 6.35 1.75
C ILE A 13 10.37 6.39 0.66
N ASP A 14 11.52 5.75 0.85
CA ASP A 14 12.62 5.71 -0.13
C ASP A 14 12.20 5.08 -1.45
N SER A 15 11.42 3.99 -1.40
CA SER A 15 10.90 3.35 -2.62
C SER A 15 9.99 4.28 -3.41
N VAL A 16 9.07 4.98 -2.73
CA VAL A 16 8.17 5.93 -3.39
C VAL A 16 8.93 7.17 -3.85
N LEU A 17 9.90 7.65 -3.09
CA LEU A 17 10.74 8.77 -3.46
C LEU A 17 11.52 8.47 -4.75
N ASN A 18 12.08 7.27 -4.89
CA ASN A 18 12.72 6.81 -6.12
C ASN A 18 11.75 6.75 -7.31
N PHE A 19 10.48 6.39 -7.07
CA PHE A 19 9.47 6.44 -8.11
C PHE A 19 9.17 7.89 -8.54
N LEU A 20 9.04 8.81 -7.57
CA LEU A 20 8.79 10.22 -7.84
C LEU A 20 9.97 10.87 -8.58
N THR A 21 11.23 10.57 -8.22
CA THR A 21 12.38 11.13 -8.94
C THR A 21 12.41 10.76 -10.44
N LEU A 22 11.82 9.61 -10.80
CA LEU A 22 11.74 9.16 -12.20
C LEU A 22 10.52 9.69 -12.95
N THR A 23 9.43 10.02 -12.25
CA THR A 23 8.13 10.31 -12.87
C THR A 23 7.65 11.75 -12.66
N ASP A 24 7.98 12.34 -11.51
CA ASP A 24 7.67 13.71 -11.11
C ASP A 24 8.82 14.29 -10.25
N PRO A 25 9.98 14.55 -10.87
CA PRO A 25 11.18 14.99 -10.15
C PRO A 25 11.00 16.35 -9.46
N GLU A 26 10.07 17.18 -9.91
CA GLU A 26 9.80 18.51 -9.32
C GLU A 26 9.14 18.39 -7.94
N ASN A 27 8.36 17.33 -7.70
CA ASN A 27 7.68 17.09 -6.42
C ASN A 27 8.26 15.89 -5.65
N ALA A 28 9.41 15.35 -6.06
CA ALA A 28 10.07 14.20 -5.44
C ALA A 28 10.66 14.56 -4.07
N THR A 29 9.78 14.68 -3.08
CA THR A 29 10.07 15.01 -1.69
C THR A 29 9.59 13.90 -0.75
N PRO A 30 10.24 13.71 0.41
CA PRO A 30 9.77 12.75 1.42
C PRO A 30 8.32 13.00 1.83
N GLU A 31 7.90 14.26 1.93
CA GLU A 31 6.54 14.66 2.27
C GLU A 31 5.54 14.17 1.22
N MET A 32 5.86 14.29 -0.07
CA MET A 32 4.99 13.72 -1.11
C MET A 32 5.00 12.21 -1.14
N ALA A 33 6.13 11.57 -0.84
CA ALA A 33 6.18 10.12 -0.73
C ALA A 33 5.27 9.62 0.39
N ILE A 34 5.28 10.28 1.56
CA ILE A 34 4.38 9.98 2.68
C ILE A 34 2.93 10.21 2.28
N ALA A 35 2.59 11.39 1.73
CA ALA A 35 1.22 11.72 1.36
C ALA A 35 0.64 10.74 0.31
N LEU A 36 1.47 10.27 -0.64
CA LEU A 36 1.04 9.27 -1.60
C LEU A 36 0.79 7.91 -0.94
N LEU A 37 1.64 7.47 0.00
CA LEU A 37 1.44 6.22 0.74
C LEU A 37 0.16 6.26 1.59
N GLU A 38 -0.11 7.38 2.27
CA GLU A 38 -1.35 7.58 3.04
C GLU A 38 -2.58 7.53 2.13
N TYR A 39 -2.55 8.26 1.01
CA TYR A 39 -3.63 8.23 0.01
C TYR A 39 -3.90 6.82 -0.50
N LEU A 40 -2.85 6.05 -0.84
CA LEU A 40 -3.01 4.68 -1.30
C LEU A 40 -3.65 3.77 -0.24
N GLN A 41 -3.30 3.95 1.03
CA GLN A 41 -3.89 3.19 2.13
C GLN A 41 -5.39 3.47 2.28
N GLU A 42 -5.79 4.74 2.20
CA GLU A 42 -7.20 5.15 2.23
C GLU A 42 -7.96 4.58 1.02
N GLN A 43 -7.40 4.69 -0.18
CA GLN A 43 -8.04 4.17 -1.39
C GLN A 43 -8.23 2.65 -1.34
N ILE A 44 -7.25 1.90 -0.82
CA ILE A 44 -7.40 0.45 -0.63
C ILE A 44 -8.51 0.16 0.38
N HIS A 45 -8.58 0.92 1.48
CA HIS A 45 -9.67 0.79 2.45
C HIS A 45 -11.04 1.02 1.81
N ASP A 46 -11.20 2.06 0.99
CA ASP A 46 -12.46 2.38 0.31
C ASP A 46 -12.79 1.37 -0.80
N LEU A 47 -11.79 0.86 -1.51
CA LEU A 47 -11.95 -0.21 -2.50
C LEU A 47 -12.54 -1.47 -1.90
N THR A 48 -12.18 -1.82 -0.66
CA THR A 48 -12.78 -2.99 0.02
C THR A 48 -14.29 -2.85 0.27
N HIS A 49 -14.80 -1.62 0.34
CA HIS A 49 -16.24 -1.35 0.53
C HIS A 49 -17.00 -1.23 -0.79
N THR A 50 -16.33 -0.73 -1.83
CA THR A 50 -16.97 -0.38 -3.11
C THR A 50 -16.86 -1.46 -4.18
N ASN A 51 -15.87 -2.36 -4.06
CA ASN A 51 -15.66 -3.45 -5.02
C ASN A 51 -15.47 -4.81 -4.32
N PRO A 52 -16.56 -5.53 -4.00
CA PRO A 52 -16.51 -6.80 -3.29
C PRO A 52 -15.83 -7.92 -4.10
N GLU A 53 -15.82 -7.85 -5.44
CA GLU A 53 -15.14 -8.83 -6.29
C GLU A 53 -13.62 -8.73 -6.18
N LEU A 54 -13.09 -7.50 -6.17
CA LEU A 54 -11.67 -7.25 -5.95
C LEU A 54 -11.24 -7.71 -4.55
N LEU A 55 -12.06 -7.48 -3.53
CA LEU A 55 -11.80 -7.99 -2.18
C LEU A 55 -11.72 -9.51 -2.15
N ALA A 56 -12.62 -10.21 -2.86
CA ALA A 56 -12.60 -11.66 -2.95
C ALA A 56 -11.31 -12.18 -3.63
N GLU A 57 -10.86 -11.52 -4.70
CA GLU A 57 -9.60 -11.87 -5.38
C GLU A 57 -8.38 -11.64 -4.47
N MET A 58 -8.32 -10.49 -3.80
CA MET A 58 -7.25 -10.18 -2.85
C MET A 58 -7.21 -11.20 -1.70
N TYR A 59 -8.37 -11.63 -1.20
CA TYR A 59 -8.48 -12.66 -0.17
C TYR A 59 -7.99 -14.03 -0.64
N GLU A 60 -8.31 -14.44 -1.87
CA GLU A 60 -7.78 -15.69 -2.43
C GLU A 60 -6.26 -15.67 -2.63
N LYS A 61 -5.68 -14.52 -3.01
CA LYS A 61 -4.21 -14.34 -3.06
C LYS A 61 -3.60 -14.42 -1.67
N PHE A 62 -4.16 -13.72 -0.69
CA PHE A 62 -3.73 -13.77 0.70
C PHE A 62 -3.73 -15.20 1.26
N LYS A 63 -4.79 -15.98 0.98
CA LYS A 63 -4.87 -17.39 1.39
C LYS A 63 -3.75 -18.24 0.81
N LYS A 64 -3.34 -17.99 -0.44
CA LYS A 64 -2.24 -18.74 -1.09
C LYS A 64 -0.90 -18.43 -0.45
N GLU A 65 -0.64 -17.18 -0.08
CA GLU A 65 0.61 -16.76 0.56
C GLU A 65 0.70 -17.19 2.03
N LYS A 66 -0.43 -17.22 2.74
CA LYS A 66 -0.50 -17.68 4.14
C LYS A 66 -0.66 -19.20 4.27
N ARG A 67 -0.79 -19.93 3.17
CA ARG A 67 -0.84 -21.39 3.21
C ARG A 67 0.53 -21.89 3.67
N PRO A 68 0.66 -22.54 4.83
CA PRO A 68 1.93 -23.11 5.24
C PRO A 68 2.35 -24.12 4.18
N LEU A 69 3.61 -24.03 3.74
CA LEU A 69 4.26 -25.10 2.99
C LEU A 69 4.23 -26.34 3.89
N ASN A 70 3.33 -27.27 3.58
CA ASN A 70 3.37 -28.63 4.12
C ASN A 70 4.52 -29.40 3.44
#